data_AF-A0A4D5RTH2-F1
#
_entry.id   AF-A0A4D5RTH2-F1
#
_cell.length_a   1.000
_cell.length_b   1.000
_cell.length_c   1.000
_cell.angle_alpha   90.00
_cell.angle_beta   90.00
_cell.angle_gamma   90.00
#
_symmetry.space_group_name_H-M   'P 1'
#
loop_
_entity.id
_entity.type
_entity.pdbx_description
1 polymer ?
#
loop_
_entity_poly.entity_id
_entity_poly.type
_entity_poly.pdbx_seq_one_letter_code
_entity_poly.pdbx_strand_id
1 'polypeptide(L)'
;METNTWVPVGASKSIASRECFQTALRVWIDKPHTINRRLAGVKPRSERRLPPGGSVPDEDDSFVRHLNAVDLDALPSFLADNAVPAERSWKEGVQVAGFVLERDLLPKQIDKFGPTREVVAVFDDCAVFCNVSGASAISPTVTYRLRLSPDNRIHLELFRPKSADVDDSGVAWLREHVLPKVARWASSEPINSKQVLVPSLNQVCIERYNAIYFNLKKKHGKHLCKIWPETTDPLKYVYEDISIASYLLTLWEQEKNEGASEPPTFVDVGCGNGLLVYLLAAEGYKGIGIDVRKRKIWDLYGPKTTLLEQAITPEVRLPEYSWWIGNHSDELTPWIPYLASRSRPDARVFLLPCCPFGFHGKYQRQHGNMSQYQSYLLFLQDLCRGLRFSVQLDRLRIPSTKRICLICKPGDAAGDTGLGEESPTA
;
A
#
# COMPACT_ATOMS: atom_id res chain seq x y z
N MET A 1 -1.88 45.19 14.22
CA MET A 1 -1.87 43.79 14.69
C MET A 1 -2.81 43.02 13.78
N GLU A 2 -2.30 42.44 12.69
CA GLU A 2 -3.11 41.59 11.81
C GLU A 2 -3.50 40.34 12.60
N THR A 3 -4.80 40.19 12.86
CA THR A 3 -5.34 39.03 13.59
C THR A 3 -5.06 37.76 12.79
N ASN A 4 -4.41 36.77 13.44
CA ASN A 4 -4.25 35.40 12.92
C ASN A 4 -5.62 34.82 12.56
N THR A 5 -6.03 34.93 11.29
CA THR A 5 -7.39 34.63 10.86
C THR A 5 -7.41 33.50 9.85
N TRP A 6 -8.20 32.48 10.18
CA TRP A 6 -8.56 31.40 9.27
C TRP A 6 -9.73 31.85 8.42
N VAL A 7 -9.61 31.68 7.10
CA VAL A 7 -10.65 32.07 6.14
C VAL A 7 -11.39 30.83 5.66
N PRO A 8 -12.70 30.68 5.93
CA PRO A 8 -13.47 29.55 5.42
C PRO A 8 -13.64 29.65 3.91
N VAL A 9 -13.37 28.55 3.19
CA VAL A 9 -13.46 28.48 1.73
C VAL A 9 -14.37 27.37 1.21
N GLY A 10 -14.90 26.53 2.10
CA GLY A 10 -15.91 25.52 1.75
C GLY A 10 -16.38 24.73 2.97
N ALA A 11 -17.55 24.11 2.85
CA ALA A 11 -18.09 23.21 3.87
C ALA A 11 -18.79 22.01 3.22
N SER A 12 -18.64 20.81 3.82
CA SER A 12 -19.29 19.59 3.35
C SER A 12 -20.79 19.57 3.61
N LYS A 13 -21.48 18.47 3.28
CA LYS A 13 -22.76 18.13 3.92
C LYS A 13 -22.52 17.65 5.35
N SER A 14 -23.57 17.60 6.17
CA SER A 14 -23.50 17.01 7.51
C SER A 14 -23.02 15.56 7.44
N ILE A 15 -22.16 15.17 8.38
CA ILE A 15 -21.71 13.79 8.59
C ILE A 15 -22.36 13.21 9.85
N ALA A 16 -22.21 11.91 10.07
CA ALA A 16 -22.89 11.21 11.16
C ALA A 16 -22.29 11.48 12.55
N SER A 17 -20.96 11.52 12.66
CA SER A 17 -20.29 11.64 13.96
C SER A 17 -18.84 12.13 13.85
N ARG A 18 -18.22 12.42 15.00
CA ARG A 18 -16.80 12.77 15.12
C ARG A 18 -15.88 11.60 14.76
N GLU A 19 -16.24 10.38 15.11
CA GLU A 19 -15.46 9.17 14.80
C GLU A 19 -15.38 8.92 13.28
N CYS A 20 -16.48 9.22 12.57
CA CYS A 20 -16.54 9.22 11.12
C CYS A 20 -15.55 10.23 10.51
N PHE A 21 -15.47 11.44 11.06
CA PHE A 21 -14.49 12.45 10.64
C PHE A 21 -13.05 11.98 10.87
N GLN A 22 -12.75 11.43 12.05
CA GLN A 22 -11.42 10.92 12.37
C GLN A 22 -11.01 9.76 11.44
N THR A 23 -11.94 8.86 11.12
CA THR A 23 -11.70 7.78 10.15
C THR A 23 -11.36 8.33 8.76
N ALA A 24 -12.06 9.37 8.31
CA ALA A 24 -11.79 10.03 7.04
C ALA A 24 -10.43 10.76 7.05
N LEU A 25 -10.07 11.41 8.15
CA LEU A 25 -8.76 12.03 8.34
C LEU A 25 -7.63 11.00 8.27
N ARG A 26 -7.78 9.82 8.89
CA ARG A 26 -6.79 8.74 8.80
C ARG A 26 -6.51 8.35 7.35
N VAL A 27 -7.55 8.24 6.52
CA VAL A 27 -7.38 7.94 5.09
C VAL A 27 -6.68 9.08 4.35
N TRP A 28 -7.07 10.34 4.58
CA TRP A 28 -6.44 11.48 3.93
C TRP A 28 -4.97 11.62 4.33
N ILE A 29 -4.68 11.42 5.62
CA ILE A 29 -3.34 11.53 6.17
C ILE A 29 -2.47 10.38 5.64
N ASP A 30 -2.89 9.14 5.75
CA ASP A 30 -2.03 8.01 5.36
C ASP A 30 -1.96 7.78 3.85
N LYS A 31 -3.04 8.10 3.15
CA LYS A 31 -3.25 7.71 1.74
C LYS A 31 -3.68 8.88 0.86
N PRO A 32 -2.97 10.03 0.88
CA PRO A 32 -3.32 11.19 0.05
C PRO A 32 -3.25 10.90 -1.46
N HIS A 33 -2.45 9.90 -1.86
CA HIS A 33 -2.36 9.39 -3.23
C HIS A 33 -3.68 8.83 -3.79
N THR A 34 -4.67 8.57 -2.93
CA THR A 34 -6.04 8.17 -3.36
C THR A 34 -6.82 9.32 -3.99
N ILE A 35 -6.45 10.57 -3.71
CA ILE A 35 -7.00 11.79 -4.32
C ILE A 35 -5.96 12.41 -5.25
N ASN A 36 -4.75 12.67 -4.73
CA ASN A 36 -3.68 13.29 -5.48
C ASN A 36 -2.90 12.23 -6.28
N ARG A 37 -3.32 12.00 -7.53
CA ARG A 37 -2.73 10.98 -8.39
C ARG A 37 -1.26 11.24 -8.76
N ARG A 38 -0.73 12.44 -8.49
CA ARG A 38 0.71 12.77 -8.64
C ARG A 38 1.57 12.11 -7.57
N LEU A 39 0.97 11.76 -6.43
CA LEU A 39 1.66 11.10 -5.32
C LEU A 39 1.69 9.59 -5.51
N ALA A 40 2.83 9.01 -5.16
CA ALA A 40 3.02 7.59 -5.02
C ALA A 40 2.73 7.13 -3.60
N GLY A 41 2.88 7.98 -2.58
CA GLY A 41 2.59 7.59 -1.21
C GLY A 41 3.10 8.60 -0.21
N VAL A 42 3.20 8.14 1.04
CA VAL A 42 3.70 8.92 2.17
C VAL A 42 4.79 8.10 2.85
N LYS A 43 5.87 8.76 3.23
CA LYS A 43 6.89 8.24 4.12
C LYS A 43 6.77 8.97 5.47
N PRO A 44 6.28 8.32 6.53
CA PRO A 44 6.29 8.90 7.87
C PRO A 44 7.72 9.22 8.31
N ARG A 45 7.92 10.34 9.00
CA ARG A 45 9.23 10.76 9.55
C ARG A 45 9.24 10.73 11.06
N SER A 46 8.29 11.41 11.67
CA SER A 46 8.15 11.45 13.12
C SER A 46 6.68 11.66 13.50
N GLU A 47 6.35 11.17 14.68
CA GLU A 47 5.06 11.36 15.31
C GLU A 47 5.32 11.79 16.76
N ARG A 48 4.82 12.97 17.11
CA ARG A 48 5.01 13.57 18.43
C ARG A 48 3.65 13.94 19.02
N ARG A 49 3.52 13.82 20.34
CA ARG A 49 2.33 14.23 21.08
C ARG A 49 2.57 15.61 21.69
N LEU A 50 1.54 16.45 21.63
CA LEU A 50 1.51 17.69 22.39
C LEU A 50 1.01 17.37 23.81
N PRO A 51 1.79 17.63 24.87
CA PRO A 51 1.32 17.41 26.22
C PRO A 51 0.11 18.34 26.48
N PRO A 52 -0.95 17.85 27.16
CA PRO A 52 -2.01 18.73 27.62
C PRO A 52 -1.37 19.80 28.50
N GLY A 53 -1.60 21.09 28.18
CA GLY A 53 -0.95 22.21 28.86
C GLY A 53 -1.06 22.08 30.38
N GLY A 54 0.05 22.25 31.08
CA GLY A 54 0.06 22.27 32.54
C GLY A 54 -0.86 23.37 33.07
N SER A 55 -1.64 23.02 34.10
CA SER A 55 -2.51 23.85 34.95
C SER A 55 -3.82 24.44 34.37
N VAL A 56 -4.91 23.64 34.47
CA VAL A 56 -6.31 23.94 34.91
C VAL A 56 -7.20 24.86 34.01
N PRO A 57 -8.55 24.76 34.04
CA PRO A 57 -9.50 23.64 33.96
C PRO A 57 -10.38 23.72 32.68
N ASP A 58 -11.31 22.78 32.56
CA ASP A 58 -12.48 22.77 31.67
C ASP A 58 -12.30 22.43 30.18
N GLU A 59 -13.17 21.49 29.81
CA GLU A 59 -13.37 20.90 28.51
C GLU A 59 -13.74 21.96 27.45
N ASP A 60 -13.31 21.67 26.22
CA ASP A 60 -13.72 22.28 24.93
C ASP A 60 -13.18 23.65 24.45
N ASP A 61 -12.77 24.63 25.27
CA ASP A 61 -12.43 25.98 24.74
C ASP A 61 -10.92 26.38 24.71
N SER A 62 -10.06 25.66 25.42
CA SER A 62 -8.63 26.01 25.58
C SER A 62 -7.79 25.78 24.31
N PHE A 63 -8.12 24.74 23.51
CA PHE A 63 -7.28 24.30 22.40
C PHE A 63 -7.54 25.05 21.08
N VAL A 64 -8.78 25.50 20.84
CA VAL A 64 -9.13 26.36 19.69
C VAL A 64 -8.37 27.69 19.74
N ARG A 65 -8.10 28.21 20.94
CA ARG A 65 -7.22 29.38 21.15
C ARG A 65 -5.76 29.08 20.81
N HIS A 66 -5.26 27.87 21.07
CA HIS A 66 -3.87 27.50 20.75
C HIS A 66 -3.63 27.43 19.24
N LEU A 67 -4.53 26.84 18.44
CA LEU A 67 -4.39 26.75 16.98
C LEU A 67 -4.56 28.08 16.23
N ASN A 68 -5.40 28.98 16.73
CA ASN A 68 -5.48 30.34 16.20
C ASN A 68 -4.24 31.18 16.58
N ALA A 69 -3.46 30.74 17.58
CA ALA A 69 -2.21 31.35 18.01
C ALA A 69 -0.94 30.66 17.47
N VAL A 70 -1.05 29.50 16.80
CA VAL A 70 0.11 28.83 16.17
C VAL A 70 0.69 29.75 15.11
N ASP A 71 1.84 30.35 15.42
CA ASP A 71 2.70 30.93 14.42
C ASP A 71 3.25 29.78 13.56
N LEU A 72 2.65 29.57 12.39
CA LEU A 72 3.05 28.50 11.47
C LEU A 72 4.50 28.63 11.03
N ASP A 73 5.06 29.85 11.04
CA ASP A 73 6.47 30.10 10.75
C ASP A 73 7.36 29.56 11.88
N ALA A 74 6.84 29.49 13.11
CA ALA A 74 7.51 28.93 14.28
C ALA A 74 7.12 27.47 14.58
N LEU A 75 6.15 26.88 13.86
CA LEU A 75 5.66 25.52 14.12
C LEU A 75 6.79 24.48 14.14
N PRO A 76 7.75 24.45 13.19
CA PRO A 76 8.87 23.51 13.26
C PRO A 76 9.70 23.63 14.56
N SER A 77 9.98 24.86 15.00
CA SER A 77 10.75 25.13 16.23
C SER A 77 9.94 24.82 17.49
N PHE A 78 8.66 25.22 17.52
CA PHE A 78 7.72 24.91 18.60
C PHE A 78 7.63 23.40 18.86
N LEU A 79 7.65 22.60 17.79
CA LEU A 79 7.61 21.15 17.89
C LEU A 79 8.90 20.54 18.42
N ALA A 80 10.05 21.14 18.15
CA ALA A 80 11.33 20.72 18.72
C ALA A 80 11.36 20.97 20.23
N ASP A 81 10.75 22.07 20.68
CA ASP A 81 10.83 22.52 22.07
C ASP A 81 9.72 21.96 22.98
N ASN A 82 8.54 21.60 22.44
CA ASN A 82 7.35 21.32 23.26
C ASN A 82 6.67 19.96 23.00
N ALA A 83 7.05 19.23 21.95
CA ALA A 83 6.39 17.97 21.61
C ALA A 83 7.22 16.77 22.09
N VAL A 84 6.59 15.87 22.82
CA VAL A 84 7.23 14.64 23.33
C VAL A 84 7.06 13.50 22.33
N PRO A 85 7.98 12.51 22.28
CA PRO A 85 7.78 11.29 21.50
C PRO A 85 6.43 10.65 21.84
N ALA A 86 5.65 10.28 20.83
CA ALA A 86 4.36 9.63 21.05
C ALA A 86 4.57 8.15 21.47
N GLU A 87 4.06 7.77 22.64
CA GLU A 87 4.09 6.37 23.10
C GLU A 87 3.12 5.46 22.32
N ARG A 88 2.05 6.03 21.77
CA ARG A 88 1.03 5.35 20.97
C ARG A 88 0.70 6.19 19.75
N SER A 89 0.26 5.53 18.66
CA SER A 89 -0.16 6.25 17.48
C SER A 89 -1.43 7.06 17.74
N TRP A 90 -1.55 8.25 17.14
CA TRP A 90 -2.74 9.09 17.12
C TRP A 90 -3.99 8.35 16.60
N LYS A 91 -3.78 7.24 15.86
CA LYS A 91 -4.82 6.36 15.34
C LYS A 91 -5.43 5.43 16.39
N GLU A 92 -4.72 5.20 17.50
CA GLU A 92 -5.12 4.31 18.59
C GLU A 92 -5.80 5.06 19.74
N GLY A 93 -5.72 6.39 19.75
CA GLY A 93 -6.40 7.23 20.73
C GLY A 93 -7.92 7.26 20.53
N VAL A 94 -8.67 7.08 21.61
CA VAL A 94 -10.12 7.30 21.66
C VAL A 94 -10.43 8.81 21.61
N GLN A 95 -9.52 9.64 22.12
CA GLN A 95 -9.56 11.09 22.06
C GLN A 95 -8.19 11.62 21.61
N VAL A 96 -8.18 12.45 20.57
CA VAL A 96 -6.93 12.95 19.97
C VAL A 96 -6.57 14.28 20.62
N ALA A 97 -5.86 14.22 21.76
CA ALA A 97 -5.42 15.38 22.56
C ALA A 97 -4.21 16.15 21.95
N GLY A 98 -4.08 16.14 20.62
CA GLY A 98 -3.03 16.84 19.89
C GLY A 98 -1.82 15.99 19.53
N PHE A 99 -1.67 15.74 18.23
CA PHE A 99 -0.54 15.05 17.63
C PHE A 99 0.03 15.86 16.48
N VAL A 100 1.33 15.75 16.28
CA VAL A 100 2.00 16.38 15.15
C VAL A 100 2.81 15.33 14.41
N LEU A 101 2.53 15.25 13.11
CA LEU A 101 3.05 14.25 12.20
C LEU A 101 3.94 14.94 11.19
N GLU A 102 5.20 14.55 11.12
CA GLU A 102 6.07 14.91 10.01
C GLU A 102 6.07 13.78 8.98
N ARG A 103 5.95 14.15 7.71
CA ARG A 103 5.91 13.19 6.61
C ARG A 103 6.52 13.75 5.34
N ASP A 104 7.05 12.86 4.52
CA ASP A 104 7.39 13.18 3.14
C ASP A 104 6.31 12.63 2.20
N LEU A 105 5.74 13.50 1.37
CA LEU A 105 4.88 13.14 0.25
C LEU A 105 5.76 12.72 -0.93
N LEU A 106 5.61 11.47 -1.36
CA LEU A 106 6.46 10.89 -2.40
C LEU A 106 5.82 11.08 -3.78
N PRO A 107 6.51 11.70 -4.76
CA PRO A 107 5.98 11.88 -6.11
C PRO A 107 6.04 10.57 -6.93
N LYS A 108 5.14 10.42 -7.93
CA LYS A 108 5.23 9.35 -8.92
C LYS A 108 6.25 9.62 -10.03
N GLN A 109 6.43 10.88 -10.41
CA GLN A 109 7.38 11.31 -11.45
C GLN A 109 8.67 11.76 -10.77
N ILE A 110 9.43 10.79 -10.25
CA ILE A 110 10.64 11.03 -9.45
C ILE A 110 11.80 11.65 -10.24
N ASP A 111 11.71 11.64 -11.57
CA ASP A 111 12.63 12.34 -12.48
C ASP A 111 12.38 13.84 -12.58
N LYS A 112 11.18 14.29 -12.21
CA LYS A 112 10.77 15.70 -12.31
C LYS A 112 10.58 16.36 -10.95
N PHE A 113 10.16 15.60 -9.95
CA PHE A 113 9.79 16.12 -8.65
C PHE A 113 10.50 15.36 -7.54
N GLY A 114 10.97 16.08 -6.52
CA GLY A 114 11.46 15.50 -5.27
C GLY A 114 10.33 15.30 -4.25
N PRO A 115 10.60 14.56 -3.16
CA PRO A 115 9.69 14.48 -2.03
C PRO A 115 9.36 15.87 -1.46
N THR A 116 8.11 16.06 -1.04
CA THR A 116 7.66 17.30 -0.37
C THR A 116 7.41 17.01 1.10
N ARG A 117 8.09 17.75 1.98
CA ARG A 117 7.86 17.67 3.42
C ARG A 117 6.61 18.41 3.83
N GLU A 118 5.80 17.74 4.63
CA GLU A 118 4.56 18.27 5.19
C GLU A 118 4.51 17.98 6.69
N VAL A 119 3.98 18.94 7.44
CA VAL A 119 3.65 18.81 8.85
C VAL A 119 2.13 18.78 8.98
N VAL A 120 1.61 17.79 9.69
CA VAL A 120 0.18 17.66 9.97
C VAL A 120 -0.05 17.71 11.47
N ALA A 121 -0.79 18.71 11.94
CA ALA A 121 -1.24 18.76 13.33
C ALA A 121 -2.68 18.22 13.41
N VAL A 122 -2.91 17.21 14.25
CA VAL A 122 -4.18 16.47 14.34
C VAL A 122 -4.75 16.58 15.75
N PHE A 123 -6.03 16.91 15.81
CA PHE A 123 -6.84 17.09 17.00
C PHE A 123 -8.16 16.34 16.83
N ASP A 124 -8.96 16.36 17.89
CA ASP A 124 -10.19 15.59 17.95
C ASP A 124 -11.22 16.01 16.88
N ASP A 125 -11.32 17.31 16.61
CA ASP A 125 -12.25 17.93 15.67
C ASP A 125 -11.55 18.63 14.49
N CYS A 126 -10.22 18.59 14.39
CA CYS A 126 -9.48 19.39 13.42
C CYS A 126 -8.17 18.73 12.97
N ALA A 127 -7.80 18.94 11.71
CA ALA A 127 -6.45 18.65 11.21
C ALA A 127 -5.93 19.81 10.35
N VAL A 128 -4.72 20.28 10.68
CA VAL A 128 -4.00 21.33 9.96
C VAL A 128 -2.88 20.72 9.13
N PHE A 129 -2.75 21.15 7.87
CA PHE A 129 -1.78 20.65 6.91
C PHE A 129 -0.89 21.79 6.42
N CYS A 130 0.42 21.66 6.65
CA CYS A 130 1.40 22.68 6.31
C CYS A 130 2.51 22.09 5.43
N ASN A 131 2.62 22.58 4.20
CA ASN A 131 3.73 22.28 3.31
C ASN A 131 4.94 23.14 3.68
N VAL A 132 5.91 22.54 4.38
CA VAL A 132 7.12 23.25 4.84
C VAL A 132 8.23 23.30 3.80
N SER A 133 8.03 22.68 2.63
CA SER A 133 9.02 22.73 1.54
C SER A 133 8.84 23.92 0.60
N GLY A 134 7.71 24.63 0.67
CA GLY A 134 7.40 25.78 -0.18
C GLY A 134 7.16 25.46 -1.68
N ALA A 135 7.38 24.22 -2.12
CA ALA A 135 7.12 23.79 -3.50
C ALA A 135 5.67 23.32 -3.70
N SER A 136 4.99 23.81 -4.74
CA SER A 136 3.56 23.51 -5.01
C SER A 136 3.30 22.26 -5.88
N ALA A 137 4.34 21.65 -6.43
CA ALA A 137 4.19 20.69 -7.53
C ALA A 137 3.35 19.44 -7.17
N ILE A 138 3.35 19.04 -5.91
CA ILE A 138 2.63 17.85 -5.43
C ILE A 138 1.83 18.06 -4.14
N SER A 139 1.90 19.24 -3.52
CA SER A 139 1.08 19.64 -2.37
C SER A 139 0.80 21.14 -2.42
N PRO A 140 -0.38 21.62 -2.02
CA PRO A 140 -0.65 23.05 -1.90
C PRO A 140 0.38 23.75 -1.01
N THR A 141 0.79 24.96 -1.37
CA THR A 141 1.70 25.80 -0.56
C THR A 141 0.95 26.54 0.54
N VAL A 142 -0.33 26.83 0.32
CA VAL A 142 -1.20 27.41 1.35
C VAL A 142 -1.40 26.42 2.49
N THR A 143 -1.25 26.90 3.72
CA THR A 143 -1.63 26.10 4.90
C THR A 143 -3.14 26.09 5.02
N TYR A 144 -3.71 24.90 5.19
CA TYR A 144 -5.15 24.71 5.29
C TYR A 144 -5.49 23.80 6.47
N ARG A 145 -6.74 23.86 6.92
CA ARG A 145 -7.29 22.92 7.89
C ARG A 145 -8.63 22.37 7.46
N LEU A 146 -8.88 21.14 7.89
CA LEU A 146 -10.19 20.50 7.87
C LEU A 146 -10.70 20.47 9.30
N ARG A 147 -11.85 21.09 9.57
CA ARG A 147 -12.43 21.20 10.91
C ARG A 147 -13.87 20.70 10.93
N LEU A 148 -14.21 19.83 11.87
CA LEU A 148 -15.58 19.46 12.17
C LEU A 148 -16.21 20.57 13.03
N SER A 149 -17.24 21.23 12.50
CA SER A 149 -17.97 22.26 13.23
C SER A 149 -19.15 21.65 14.00
N PRO A 150 -19.71 22.37 15.00
CA PRO A 150 -20.87 21.90 15.79
C PRO A 150 -22.12 21.57 14.97
N ASP A 151 -22.23 22.09 13.74
CA ASP A 151 -23.28 21.76 12.78
C ASP A 151 -23.05 20.41 12.06
N ASN A 152 -22.08 19.62 12.54
CA ASN A 152 -21.63 18.34 11.99
C ASN A 152 -21.14 18.43 10.53
N ARG A 153 -20.67 19.60 10.08
CA ARG A 153 -20.07 19.77 8.76
C ARG A 153 -18.56 19.87 8.87
N ILE A 154 -17.87 19.37 7.85
CA ILE A 154 -16.43 19.53 7.70
C ILE A 154 -16.19 20.83 6.95
N HIS A 155 -15.52 21.78 7.58
CA HIS A 155 -15.11 23.06 7.02
C HIS A 155 -13.67 22.97 6.51
N LEU A 156 -13.45 23.47 5.30
CA LEU A 156 -12.13 23.73 4.75
C LEU A 156 -11.81 25.21 4.96
N GLU A 157 -10.71 25.48 5.64
CA GLU A 157 -10.28 26.85 5.97
C GLU A 157 -8.80 27.04 5.64
N LEU A 158 -8.43 28.25 5.22
CA LEU A 158 -7.07 28.62 4.83
C LEU A 158 -6.45 29.58 5.83
N PHE A 159 -5.16 29.44 6.12
CA PHE A 159 -4.44 30.38 6.98
C PHE A 159 -3.79 31.49 6.15
N ARG A 160 -4.07 32.75 6.47
CA ARG A 160 -3.50 33.96 5.84
C ARG A 160 -3.31 33.83 4.31
N PRO A 161 -4.37 33.68 3.50
CA PRO A 161 -4.23 33.69 2.05
C PRO A 161 -3.71 35.06 1.61
N LYS A 162 -2.41 35.20 1.32
CA LYS A 162 -1.87 36.43 0.72
C LYS A 162 -2.51 36.61 -0.66
N SER A 163 -3.09 37.78 -0.94
CA SER A 163 -3.82 38.04 -2.19
C SER A 163 -2.99 37.87 -3.47
N ALA A 164 -1.65 37.82 -3.37
CA ALA A 164 -0.73 37.59 -4.48
C ALA A 164 -0.18 36.14 -4.54
N ASP A 165 -0.35 35.31 -3.50
CA ASP A 165 0.21 33.94 -3.40
C ASP A 165 -0.86 32.85 -3.25
N VAL A 166 -2.15 33.17 -3.44
CA VAL A 166 -3.16 32.12 -3.53
C VAL A 166 -2.86 31.31 -4.79
N ASP A 167 -2.28 30.12 -4.61
CA ASP A 167 -2.33 29.06 -5.62
C ASP A 167 -3.81 28.72 -5.85
N ASP A 168 -4.46 29.51 -6.70
CA ASP A 168 -5.90 29.40 -6.97
C ASP A 168 -6.22 27.99 -7.47
N SER A 169 -5.27 27.37 -8.18
CA SER A 169 -5.36 25.98 -8.61
C SER A 169 -5.30 24.98 -7.44
N GLY A 170 -4.42 25.19 -6.48
CA GLY A 170 -4.30 24.38 -5.27
C GLY A 170 -5.49 24.52 -4.34
N VAL A 171 -5.99 25.75 -4.15
CA VAL A 171 -7.19 26.04 -3.35
C VAL A 171 -8.46 25.47 -4.00
N ALA A 172 -8.63 25.69 -5.30
CA ALA A 172 -9.72 25.08 -6.05
C ALA A 172 -9.65 23.55 -5.94
N TRP A 173 -8.46 22.96 -6.09
CA TRP A 173 -8.27 21.52 -5.94
C TRP A 173 -8.66 20.99 -4.56
N LEU A 174 -8.27 21.67 -3.47
CA LEU A 174 -8.68 21.32 -2.10
C LEU A 174 -10.21 21.34 -1.96
N ARG A 175 -10.86 22.40 -2.48
CA ARG A 175 -12.32 22.60 -2.39
C ARG A 175 -13.11 21.60 -3.22
N GLU A 176 -12.66 21.30 -4.43
CA GLU A 176 -13.39 20.49 -5.40
C GLU A 176 -13.08 18.99 -5.29
N HIS A 177 -11.89 18.62 -4.80
CA HIS A 177 -11.43 17.23 -4.78
C HIS A 177 -11.22 16.69 -3.36
N VAL A 178 -10.54 17.41 -2.49
CA VAL A 178 -10.22 16.91 -1.14
C VAL A 178 -11.45 16.95 -0.24
N LEU A 179 -12.05 18.12 -0.04
CA LEU A 179 -13.19 18.30 0.87
C LEU A 179 -14.36 17.33 0.54
N PRO A 180 -14.83 17.20 -0.71
CA PRO A 180 -15.94 16.30 -1.04
C PRO A 180 -15.58 14.82 -0.85
N LYS A 181 -14.31 14.46 -1.03
CA LYS A 181 -13.85 13.08 -0.88
C LYS A 181 -13.69 12.69 0.59
N VAL A 182 -13.14 13.57 1.41
CA VAL A 182 -13.06 13.39 2.87
C VAL A 182 -14.46 13.28 3.46
N ALA A 183 -15.37 14.17 3.08
CA ALA A 183 -16.77 14.10 3.49
C ALA A 183 -17.43 12.77 3.09
N ARG A 184 -17.17 12.29 1.87
CA ARG A 184 -17.69 10.99 1.42
C ARG A 184 -17.17 9.83 2.26
N TRP A 185 -15.88 9.84 2.62
CA TRP A 185 -15.32 8.81 3.51
C TRP A 185 -15.95 8.86 4.90
N ALA A 186 -16.17 10.06 5.44
CA ALA A 186 -16.84 10.23 6.73
C ALA A 186 -18.31 9.76 6.69
N SER A 187 -18.99 9.89 5.56
CA SER A 187 -20.36 9.39 5.37
C SER A 187 -20.45 7.93 4.92
N SER A 188 -19.33 7.22 4.74
CA SER A 188 -19.34 5.83 4.29
C SER A 188 -19.61 4.90 5.47
N GLU A 189 -20.44 3.88 5.27
CA GLU A 189 -20.59 2.82 6.28
C GLU A 189 -19.25 2.10 6.50
N PRO A 190 -18.95 1.72 7.76
CA PRO A 190 -17.81 0.87 8.05
C PRO A 190 -17.86 -0.39 7.18
N ILE A 191 -16.70 -0.80 6.66
CA ILE A 191 -16.61 -2.07 5.94
C ILE A 191 -17.08 -3.18 6.89
N ASN A 192 -18.09 -3.95 6.47
CA ASN A 192 -18.62 -5.06 7.24
C ASN A 192 -17.45 -5.96 7.71
N SER A 193 -17.39 -6.27 9.02
CA SER A 193 -16.26 -6.90 9.71
C SER A 193 -15.80 -8.24 9.11
N LYS A 194 -16.61 -8.81 8.21
CA LYS A 194 -16.38 -10.06 7.50
C LYS A 194 -15.49 -9.92 6.24
N GLN A 195 -15.11 -8.72 5.80
CA GLN A 195 -14.20 -8.57 4.65
C GLN A 195 -12.72 -8.62 5.05
N VAL A 196 -11.90 -9.38 4.32
CA VAL A 196 -10.43 -9.36 4.49
C VAL A 196 -9.90 -7.98 4.08
N LEU A 197 -9.47 -7.19 5.07
CA LEU A 197 -8.84 -5.90 4.84
C LEU A 197 -7.35 -6.09 4.56
N VAL A 198 -6.97 -5.93 3.30
CA VAL A 198 -5.56 -6.01 2.87
C VAL A 198 -5.05 -4.61 2.53
N PRO A 199 -4.09 -4.05 3.31
CA PRO A 199 -3.47 -2.77 2.99
C PRO A 199 -2.64 -2.87 1.70
N SER A 200 -2.31 -1.72 1.09
CA SER A 200 -1.62 -1.69 -0.21
C SER A 200 -0.15 -1.37 -0.06
N LEU A 201 0.70 -2.26 -0.59
CA LEU A 201 2.16 -2.22 -0.50
C LEU A 201 2.62 -2.16 0.97
N ASN A 202 2.01 -3.00 1.80
CA ASN A 202 2.30 -3.07 3.23
C ASN A 202 3.58 -3.84 3.54
N GLN A 203 3.94 -4.82 2.71
CA GLN A 203 5.11 -5.67 2.93
C GLN A 203 6.37 -5.10 2.28
N VAL A 204 6.26 -3.99 1.53
CA VAL A 204 7.39 -3.38 0.83
C VAL A 204 7.54 -1.90 1.13
N CYS A 205 8.77 -1.42 1.16
CA CYS A 205 9.03 0.01 1.29
C CYS A 205 8.51 0.77 0.05
N ILE A 206 7.48 1.60 0.23
CA ILE A 206 6.81 2.32 -0.87
C ILE A 206 7.80 3.17 -1.67
N GLU A 207 8.70 3.89 -1.00
CA GLU A 207 9.72 4.72 -1.66
C GLU A 207 10.61 3.87 -2.57
N ARG A 208 11.09 2.73 -2.06
CA ARG A 208 11.97 1.84 -2.82
C ARG A 208 11.22 1.18 -3.98
N TYR A 209 10.01 0.69 -3.75
CA TYR A 209 9.13 0.15 -4.79
C TYR A 209 8.94 1.14 -5.95
N ASN A 210 8.65 2.41 -5.65
CA ASN A 210 8.43 3.41 -6.69
C ASN A 210 9.70 3.72 -7.48
N ALA A 211 10.87 3.72 -6.82
CA ALA A 211 12.15 3.91 -7.49
C ALA A 211 12.45 2.77 -8.47
N ILE A 212 12.28 1.51 -8.03
CA ILE A 212 12.47 0.34 -8.90
C ILE A 212 11.45 0.36 -10.06
N TYR A 213 10.17 0.60 -9.78
CA TYR A 213 9.13 0.70 -10.80
C TYR A 213 9.44 1.76 -11.85
N PHE A 214 9.86 2.95 -11.41
CA PHE A 214 10.26 4.01 -12.33
C PHE A 214 11.42 3.57 -13.23
N ASN A 215 12.46 2.95 -12.65
CA ASN A 215 13.64 2.50 -13.38
C ASN A 215 13.30 1.39 -14.39
N LEU A 216 12.53 0.37 -13.99
CA LEU A 216 12.08 -0.69 -14.88
C LEU A 216 11.18 -0.15 -16.00
N LYS A 217 10.27 0.76 -15.67
CA LYS A 217 9.42 1.42 -16.66
C LYS A 217 10.23 2.21 -17.68
N LYS A 218 11.26 2.94 -17.24
CA LYS A 218 12.17 3.71 -18.10
C LYS A 218 13.02 2.79 -18.97
N LYS A 219 13.55 1.71 -18.41
CA LYS A 219 14.46 0.76 -19.05
C LYS A 219 13.76 -0.15 -20.06
N HIS A 220 12.58 -0.67 -19.71
CA HIS A 220 11.91 -1.72 -20.49
C HIS A 220 10.57 -1.30 -21.10
N GLY A 221 9.78 -0.47 -20.40
CA GLY A 221 8.36 -0.28 -20.67
C GLY A 221 8.01 0.12 -22.10
N LYS A 222 8.58 1.23 -22.60
CA LYS A 222 8.28 1.75 -23.96
C LYS A 222 8.67 0.75 -25.05
N HIS A 223 9.84 0.13 -24.92
CA HIS A 223 10.36 -0.82 -25.89
C HIS A 223 9.47 -2.06 -25.95
N LEU A 224 9.19 -2.69 -24.81
CA LEU A 224 8.35 -3.89 -24.73
C LEU A 224 6.94 -3.66 -25.25
N CYS A 225 6.33 -2.50 -24.99
CA CYS A 225 5.02 -2.18 -25.54
C CYS A 225 5.04 -2.08 -27.07
N LYS A 226 6.13 -1.57 -27.66
CA LYS A 226 6.28 -1.40 -29.10
C LYS A 226 6.47 -2.74 -29.82
N ILE A 227 7.18 -3.69 -29.21
CA ILE A 227 7.51 -4.98 -29.82
C ILE A 227 6.54 -6.11 -29.43
N TRP A 228 5.44 -5.79 -28.75
CA TRP A 228 4.50 -6.77 -28.20
C TRP A 228 3.81 -7.59 -29.30
N PRO A 229 4.07 -8.90 -29.42
CA PRO A 229 3.54 -9.71 -30.53
C PRO A 229 2.23 -10.42 -30.16
N GLU A 230 1.77 -10.29 -28.91
CA GLU A 230 0.57 -10.96 -28.41
C GLU A 230 -0.69 -10.13 -28.71
N THR A 231 -1.86 -10.78 -28.71
CA THR A 231 -3.15 -10.12 -28.97
C THR A 231 -3.67 -9.30 -27.79
N THR A 232 -3.00 -9.40 -26.64
CA THR A 232 -3.37 -8.67 -25.42
C THR A 232 -2.88 -7.22 -25.46
N ASP A 233 -3.53 -6.35 -24.67
CA ASP A 233 -3.13 -4.94 -24.58
C ASP A 233 -1.73 -4.80 -23.92
N PRO A 234 -0.69 -4.35 -24.65
CA PRO A 234 0.64 -4.19 -24.09
C PRO A 234 0.68 -3.22 -22.91
N LEU A 235 -0.11 -2.16 -22.93
CA LEU A 235 -0.09 -1.16 -21.85
C LEU A 235 -0.58 -1.78 -20.53
N LYS A 236 -1.53 -2.70 -20.59
CA LYS A 236 -1.98 -3.42 -19.40
C LYS A 236 -0.91 -4.40 -18.92
N TYR A 237 -0.50 -5.34 -19.77
CA TYR A 237 0.34 -6.47 -19.35
C TYR A 237 1.78 -6.08 -19.04
N VAL A 238 2.39 -5.19 -19.84
CA VAL A 238 3.78 -4.76 -19.61
C VAL A 238 3.90 -4.00 -18.29
N TYR A 239 2.99 -3.06 -17.99
CA TYR A 239 3.08 -2.30 -16.74
C TYR A 239 2.58 -3.08 -15.52
N GLU A 240 1.76 -4.11 -15.71
CA GLU A 240 1.40 -5.07 -14.67
C GLU A 240 2.62 -5.89 -14.23
N ASP A 241 3.32 -6.53 -15.16
CA ASP A 241 4.51 -7.34 -14.83
C ASP A 241 5.68 -6.47 -14.36
N ILE A 242 5.85 -5.25 -14.87
CA ILE A 242 6.83 -4.30 -14.31
C ILE A 242 6.50 -3.98 -12.84
N SER A 243 5.22 -3.83 -12.50
CA SER A 243 4.81 -3.58 -11.11
C SER A 243 5.05 -4.79 -10.21
N ILE A 244 4.77 -6.01 -10.70
CA ILE A 244 5.01 -7.26 -9.97
C ILE A 244 6.52 -7.49 -9.77
N ALA A 245 7.32 -7.31 -10.81
CA ALA A 245 8.78 -7.37 -10.72
C ALA A 245 9.31 -6.34 -9.72
N SER A 246 8.81 -5.10 -9.76
CA SER A 246 9.21 -4.07 -8.79
C SER A 246 8.91 -4.47 -7.34
N TYR A 247 7.76 -5.12 -7.12
CA TYR A 247 7.38 -5.63 -5.81
C TYR A 247 8.34 -6.70 -5.31
N LEU A 248 8.59 -7.74 -6.12
CA LEU A 248 9.49 -8.84 -5.78
C LEU A 248 10.92 -8.35 -5.54
N LEU A 249 11.44 -7.49 -6.41
CA LEU A 249 12.78 -6.90 -6.24
C LEU A 249 12.89 -6.08 -4.96
N THR A 250 11.86 -5.29 -4.61
CA THR A 250 11.85 -4.53 -3.35
C THR A 250 11.85 -5.47 -2.15
N LEU A 251 11.03 -6.53 -2.20
CA LEU A 251 10.96 -7.53 -1.15
C LEU A 251 12.29 -8.25 -0.95
N TRP A 252 12.94 -8.67 -2.04
CA TRP A 252 14.24 -9.35 -2.01
C TRP A 252 15.38 -8.46 -1.54
N GLU A 253 15.37 -7.17 -1.89
CA GLU A 253 16.31 -6.21 -1.32
C GLU A 253 16.14 -6.04 0.19
N GLN A 254 14.90 -6.06 0.69
CA GLN A 254 14.63 -6.03 2.13
C GLN A 254 15.15 -7.30 2.82
N GLU A 255 14.87 -8.48 2.27
CA GLU A 255 15.39 -9.74 2.83
C GLU A 255 16.93 -9.78 2.85
N LYS A 256 17.57 -9.24 1.82
CA LYS A 256 19.04 -9.09 1.80
C LYS A 256 19.53 -8.17 2.93
N ASN A 257 18.87 -7.05 3.16
CA ASN A 257 19.22 -6.12 4.26
C ASN A 257 18.93 -6.72 5.65
N GLU A 258 18.01 -7.68 5.74
CA GLU A 258 17.70 -8.46 6.95
C GLU A 258 18.67 -9.64 7.16
N GLY A 259 19.68 -9.80 6.29
CA GLY A 259 20.75 -10.77 6.47
C GLY A 259 20.63 -12.05 5.64
N ALA A 260 19.80 -12.09 4.60
CA ALA A 260 19.80 -13.21 3.66
C ALA A 260 21.19 -13.38 3.01
N SER A 261 21.77 -14.57 3.15
CA SER A 261 23.16 -14.86 2.76
C SER A 261 23.34 -14.96 1.25
N GLU A 262 22.32 -15.39 0.52
CA GLU A 262 22.38 -15.65 -0.92
C GLU A 262 21.28 -14.88 -1.67
N PRO A 263 21.54 -14.42 -2.90
CA PRO A 263 20.51 -13.86 -3.76
C PRO A 263 19.41 -14.89 -4.04
N PRO A 264 18.13 -14.48 -4.11
CA PRO A 264 17.04 -15.39 -4.41
C PRO A 264 17.15 -15.95 -5.83
N THR A 265 16.97 -17.25 -5.93
CA THR A 265 16.72 -17.96 -7.18
C THR A 265 15.23 -18.27 -7.30
N PHE A 266 14.66 -18.19 -8.50
CA PHE A 266 13.20 -18.29 -8.68
C PHE A 266 12.75 -19.23 -9.80
N VAL A 267 11.54 -19.78 -9.63
CA VAL A 267 10.77 -20.43 -10.69
C VAL A 267 9.39 -19.77 -10.77
N ASP A 268 8.98 -19.35 -11.97
CA ASP A 268 7.63 -18.86 -12.26
C ASP A 268 6.82 -19.97 -12.95
N VAL A 269 5.79 -20.47 -12.26
CA VAL A 269 5.01 -21.64 -12.67
C VAL A 269 3.71 -21.19 -13.33
N GLY A 270 3.50 -21.61 -14.57
CA GLY A 270 2.44 -21.06 -15.43
C GLY A 270 2.81 -19.65 -15.90
N CYS A 271 4.06 -19.45 -16.33
CA CYS A 271 4.60 -18.11 -16.59
C CYS A 271 4.00 -17.41 -17.83
N GLY A 272 3.20 -18.12 -18.64
CA GLY A 272 2.47 -17.57 -19.78
C GLY A 272 3.38 -16.86 -20.77
N ASN A 273 3.27 -15.53 -20.83
CA ASN A 273 4.08 -14.72 -21.74
C ASN A 273 5.56 -14.66 -21.34
N GLY A 274 5.95 -15.04 -20.12
CA GLY A 274 7.34 -15.07 -19.66
C GLY A 274 7.97 -13.71 -19.36
N LEU A 275 7.21 -12.61 -19.39
CA LEU A 275 7.73 -11.26 -19.21
C LEU A 275 8.26 -11.03 -17.80
N LEU A 276 7.59 -11.55 -16.76
CA LEU A 276 8.07 -11.44 -15.39
C LEU A 276 9.46 -12.11 -15.24
N VAL A 277 9.64 -13.29 -15.82
CA VAL A 277 10.92 -14.02 -15.85
C VAL A 277 12.00 -13.19 -16.56
N TYR A 278 11.67 -12.64 -17.74
CA TYR A 278 12.58 -11.75 -18.47
C TYR A 278 13.02 -10.55 -17.63
N LEU A 279 12.08 -9.87 -16.95
CA LEU A 279 12.38 -8.70 -16.13
C LEU A 279 13.30 -9.06 -14.97
N LEU A 280 12.99 -10.11 -14.21
CA LEU A 280 13.79 -10.53 -13.06
C LEU A 280 15.20 -11.00 -13.50
N ALA A 281 15.30 -11.74 -14.61
CA ALA A 281 16.58 -12.15 -15.18
C ALA A 281 17.40 -10.97 -15.71
N ALA A 282 16.76 -9.96 -16.31
CA ALA A 282 17.42 -8.74 -16.77
C ALA A 282 17.97 -7.88 -15.61
N GLU A 283 17.39 -8.00 -14.41
CA GLU A 283 17.89 -7.41 -13.17
C GLU A 283 18.89 -8.30 -12.42
N GLY A 284 19.30 -9.44 -13.02
CA GLY A 284 20.40 -10.27 -12.53
C GLY A 284 19.99 -11.43 -11.63
N TYR A 285 18.70 -11.71 -11.46
CA TYR A 285 18.23 -12.83 -10.65
C TYR A 285 18.17 -14.11 -11.49
N LYS A 286 18.72 -15.20 -10.95
CA LYS A 286 18.73 -16.49 -11.64
C LYS A 286 17.37 -17.17 -11.46
N GLY A 287 16.72 -17.50 -12.56
CA GLY A 287 15.47 -18.22 -12.51
C GLY A 287 14.99 -18.70 -13.86
N ILE A 288 13.87 -19.43 -13.83
CA ILE A 288 13.23 -20.00 -15.02
C ILE A 288 11.73 -19.70 -14.99
N GLY A 289 11.11 -19.72 -16.18
CA GLY A 289 9.67 -19.81 -16.32
C GLY A 289 9.28 -21.14 -16.92
N ILE A 290 8.20 -21.73 -16.42
CA ILE A 290 7.64 -22.97 -16.95
C ILE A 290 6.19 -22.73 -17.35
N ASP A 291 5.85 -23.06 -18.58
CA ASP A 291 4.47 -23.03 -19.07
C ASP A 291 4.23 -24.23 -20.00
N VAL A 292 3.00 -24.71 -20.06
CA VAL A 292 2.62 -25.81 -20.98
C VAL A 292 2.69 -25.40 -22.44
N ARG A 293 2.72 -24.09 -22.73
CA ARG A 293 2.70 -23.57 -24.10
C ARG A 293 3.61 -22.35 -24.26
N LYS A 294 4.55 -22.44 -25.21
CA LYS A 294 5.37 -21.32 -25.63
C LYS A 294 4.52 -20.20 -26.26
N ARG A 295 4.82 -18.95 -25.90
CA ARG A 295 4.21 -17.74 -26.47
C ARG A 295 5.13 -17.10 -27.50
N LYS A 296 4.58 -16.29 -28.40
CA LYS A 296 5.35 -15.68 -29.51
C LYS A 296 6.42 -14.75 -28.99
N ILE A 297 6.14 -14.04 -27.89
CA ILE A 297 7.09 -13.11 -27.28
C ILE A 297 8.34 -13.80 -26.71
N TRP A 298 8.30 -15.12 -26.44
CA TRP A 298 9.48 -15.84 -25.92
C TRP A 298 10.68 -15.73 -26.87
N ASP A 299 10.44 -15.73 -28.18
CA ASP A 299 11.48 -15.61 -29.21
C ASP A 299 12.16 -14.24 -29.22
N LEU A 300 11.56 -13.24 -28.57
CA LEU A 300 12.10 -11.89 -28.49
C LEU A 300 12.98 -11.68 -27.24
N TYR A 301 12.99 -12.63 -26.31
CA TYR A 301 13.79 -12.53 -25.10
C TYR A 301 15.23 -12.98 -25.35
N GLY A 302 16.17 -12.28 -24.71
CA GLY A 302 17.60 -12.57 -24.83
C GLY A 302 18.04 -13.81 -24.04
N PRO A 303 19.29 -14.27 -24.22
CA PRO A 303 19.80 -15.53 -23.67
C PRO A 303 19.87 -15.60 -22.14
N LYS A 304 19.67 -14.46 -21.45
CA LYS A 304 19.54 -14.43 -19.98
C LYS A 304 18.20 -14.99 -19.49
N THR A 305 17.20 -15.07 -20.36
CA THR A 305 15.84 -15.50 -20.00
C THR A 305 15.69 -16.98 -20.33
N THR A 306 15.42 -17.79 -19.32
CA THR A 306 15.22 -19.23 -19.49
C THR A 306 13.75 -19.56 -19.34
N LEU A 307 13.12 -20.04 -20.41
CA LEU A 307 11.71 -20.40 -20.46
C LEU A 307 11.57 -21.82 -21.01
N LEU A 308 10.77 -22.64 -20.33
CA LEU A 308 10.61 -24.06 -20.64
C LEU A 308 9.15 -24.34 -21.01
N GLU A 309 8.93 -24.86 -22.21
CA GLU A 309 7.63 -25.35 -22.67
C GLU A 309 7.44 -26.79 -22.18
N GLN A 310 6.85 -26.96 -21.00
CA GLN A 310 6.64 -28.28 -20.39
C GLN A 310 5.48 -28.25 -19.40
N ALA A 311 4.86 -29.42 -19.19
CA ALA A 311 3.87 -29.59 -18.14
C ALA A 311 4.52 -29.68 -16.76
N ILE A 312 3.86 -29.09 -15.76
CA ILE A 312 4.20 -29.27 -14.35
C ILE A 312 3.33 -30.38 -13.77
N THR A 313 3.97 -31.36 -13.15
CA THR A 313 3.29 -32.45 -12.44
C THR A 313 3.56 -32.36 -10.94
N PRO A 314 2.72 -32.96 -10.07
CA PRO A 314 2.91 -32.96 -8.62
C PRO A 314 4.23 -33.58 -8.13
N GLU A 315 4.91 -34.36 -8.97
CA GLU A 315 6.17 -35.05 -8.70
C GLU A 315 7.40 -34.16 -8.90
N VAL A 316 7.25 -33.03 -9.61
CA VAL A 316 8.36 -32.10 -9.89
C VAL A 316 9.01 -31.63 -8.59
N ARG A 317 10.34 -31.68 -8.54
CA ARG A 317 11.17 -31.14 -7.46
C ARG A 317 12.22 -30.23 -8.06
N LEU A 318 12.23 -28.97 -7.64
CA LEU A 318 13.22 -27.99 -8.09
C LEU A 318 13.97 -27.41 -6.87
N PRO A 319 14.86 -28.20 -6.24
CA PRO A 319 15.58 -27.78 -5.05
C PRO A 319 16.58 -26.63 -5.29
N GLU A 320 16.82 -26.23 -6.53
CA GLU A 320 17.69 -25.11 -6.89
C GLU A 320 17.02 -23.73 -6.77
N TYR A 321 15.67 -23.67 -6.68
CA TYR A 321 14.92 -22.42 -6.61
C TYR A 321 14.36 -22.16 -5.21
N SER A 322 14.82 -21.06 -4.61
CA SER A 322 14.37 -20.59 -3.29
C SER A 322 12.96 -19.96 -3.32
N TRP A 323 12.55 -19.41 -4.47
CA TRP A 323 11.29 -18.71 -4.65
C TRP A 323 10.42 -19.37 -5.71
N TRP A 324 9.17 -19.63 -5.35
CA TRP A 324 8.13 -20.16 -6.23
C TRP A 324 7.11 -19.05 -6.49
N ILE A 325 6.97 -18.67 -7.76
CA ILE A 325 6.12 -17.57 -8.18
C ILE A 325 4.92 -18.17 -8.92
N GLY A 326 3.74 -17.70 -8.56
CA GLY A 326 2.49 -17.94 -9.27
C GLY A 326 1.81 -16.63 -9.64
N ASN A 327 2.18 -16.07 -10.79
CA ASN A 327 1.59 -14.85 -11.31
C ASN A 327 0.36 -15.17 -12.18
N HIS A 328 -0.86 -15.03 -11.62
CA HIS A 328 -2.10 -15.33 -12.35
C HIS A 328 -2.15 -16.76 -12.92
N SER A 329 -1.61 -17.74 -12.18
CA SER A 329 -1.35 -19.11 -12.66
C SER A 329 -2.58 -20.04 -12.72
N ASP A 330 -3.80 -19.50 -12.76
CA ASP A 330 -5.06 -20.25 -12.92
C ASP A 330 -5.13 -21.56 -12.10
N GLU A 331 -5.28 -22.72 -12.75
CA GLU A 331 -5.40 -24.03 -12.10
C GLU A 331 -4.18 -24.42 -11.26
N LEU A 332 -3.00 -23.86 -11.54
CA LEU A 332 -1.76 -24.17 -10.83
C LEU A 332 -1.64 -23.44 -9.50
N THR A 333 -2.45 -22.40 -9.25
CA THR A 333 -2.39 -21.58 -8.02
C THR A 333 -2.26 -22.40 -6.72
N PRO A 334 -3.11 -23.41 -6.42
CA PRO A 334 -2.98 -24.22 -5.21
C PRO A 334 -1.81 -25.23 -5.25
N TRP A 335 -1.34 -25.63 -6.44
CA TRP A 335 -0.25 -26.58 -6.61
C TRP A 335 1.12 -25.95 -6.35
N ILE A 336 1.30 -24.67 -6.65
CA ILE A 336 2.58 -23.96 -6.47
C ILE A 336 3.11 -24.02 -5.02
N PRO A 337 2.34 -23.69 -3.97
CA PRO A 337 2.83 -23.82 -2.60
C PRO A 337 3.09 -25.28 -2.21
N TYR A 338 2.30 -26.24 -2.73
CA TYR A 338 2.54 -27.66 -2.52
C TYR A 338 3.91 -28.08 -3.10
N LEU A 339 4.18 -27.76 -4.37
CA LEU A 339 5.45 -28.06 -5.04
C LEU A 339 6.64 -27.39 -4.34
N ALA A 340 6.47 -26.14 -3.90
CA ALA A 340 7.48 -25.41 -3.14
C ALA A 340 7.86 -26.14 -1.84
N SER A 341 6.87 -26.50 -1.03
CA SER A 341 7.05 -27.20 0.26
C SER A 341 7.75 -28.56 0.11
N ARG A 342 7.58 -29.21 -1.04
CA ARG A 342 8.19 -30.50 -1.35
C ARG A 342 9.60 -30.37 -1.95
N SER A 343 9.94 -29.20 -2.49
CA SER A 343 11.22 -28.98 -3.18
C SER A 343 12.32 -28.50 -2.24
N ARG A 344 12.00 -27.62 -1.27
CA ARG A 344 12.96 -27.17 -0.25
C ARG A 344 12.27 -26.84 1.08
N PRO A 345 12.91 -27.08 2.23
CA PRO A 345 12.38 -26.66 3.54
C PRO A 345 12.30 -25.15 3.72
N ASP A 346 13.21 -24.41 3.09
CA ASP A 346 13.32 -22.94 3.17
C ASP A 346 12.67 -22.23 1.97
N ALA A 347 11.86 -22.94 1.17
CA ALA A 347 11.17 -22.38 0.02
C ALA A 347 10.27 -21.21 0.44
N ARG A 348 10.17 -20.21 -0.43
CA ARG A 348 9.25 -19.07 -0.29
C ARG A 348 8.31 -19.06 -1.48
N VAL A 349 7.10 -18.55 -1.29
CA VAL A 349 6.07 -18.52 -2.33
C VAL A 349 5.51 -17.12 -2.48
N PHE A 350 5.40 -16.66 -3.72
CA PHE A 350 4.58 -15.51 -4.09
C PHE A 350 3.42 -15.98 -4.95
N LEU A 351 2.18 -15.79 -4.49
CA LEU A 351 0.98 -16.08 -5.29
C LEU A 351 0.23 -14.79 -5.57
N LEU A 352 -0.14 -14.57 -6.83
CA LEU A 352 -1.07 -13.54 -7.27
C LEU A 352 -2.29 -14.22 -7.91
N PRO A 353 -3.25 -14.69 -7.10
CA PRO A 353 -4.39 -15.46 -7.58
C PRO A 353 -5.40 -14.59 -8.36
N CYS A 354 -5.91 -15.13 -9.46
CA CYS A 354 -6.92 -14.48 -10.30
C CYS A 354 -8.21 -15.31 -10.45
N CYS A 355 -8.07 -16.58 -10.81
CA CYS A 355 -9.15 -17.53 -11.06
C CYS A 355 -9.26 -18.52 -9.88
N PRO A 356 -10.47 -18.75 -9.35
CA PRO A 356 -10.66 -19.59 -8.17
C PRO A 356 -10.64 -21.09 -8.54
N PHE A 357 -9.51 -21.74 -8.30
CA PHE A 357 -9.31 -23.18 -8.48
C PHE A 357 -8.80 -23.86 -7.20
N GLY A 358 -9.33 -25.04 -6.89
CA GLY A 358 -8.75 -25.98 -5.94
C GLY A 358 -8.00 -27.09 -6.67
N PHE A 359 -7.53 -28.10 -5.93
CA PHE A 359 -6.81 -29.26 -6.50
C PHE A 359 -7.64 -30.09 -7.50
N HIS A 360 -8.97 -30.05 -7.38
CA HIS A 360 -9.89 -30.89 -8.16
C HIS A 360 -10.78 -30.08 -9.12
N GLY A 361 -10.35 -28.87 -9.49
CA GLY A 361 -11.09 -28.00 -10.43
C GLY A 361 -11.56 -26.70 -9.77
N LYS A 362 -12.65 -26.11 -10.28
CA LYS A 362 -13.12 -24.79 -9.83
C LYS A 362 -13.46 -24.79 -8.34
N TYR A 363 -12.89 -23.83 -7.61
CA TYR A 363 -13.14 -23.67 -6.18
C TYR A 363 -14.60 -23.26 -5.92
N GLN A 364 -15.25 -24.02 -5.05
CA GLN A 364 -16.60 -23.73 -4.59
C GLN A 364 -16.55 -22.85 -3.35
N ARG A 365 -17.32 -21.76 -3.35
CA ARG A 365 -17.35 -20.78 -2.27
C ARG A 365 -17.88 -21.42 -0.98
N GLN A 366 -17.09 -21.32 0.09
CA GLN A 366 -17.45 -21.87 1.40
C GLN A 366 -18.04 -20.81 2.34
N HIS A 367 -17.78 -19.52 2.11
CA HIS A 367 -18.24 -18.42 2.96
C HIS A 367 -19.31 -17.55 2.26
N GLY A 368 -20.59 -17.82 2.55
CA GLY A 368 -21.75 -17.17 1.92
C GLY A 368 -21.90 -15.65 2.17
N ASN A 369 -21.14 -15.11 3.11
CA ASN A 369 -21.10 -13.68 3.49
C ASN A 369 -19.98 -12.86 2.82
N MET A 370 -19.07 -13.48 2.06
CA MET A 370 -17.91 -12.80 1.44
C MET A 370 -17.82 -13.07 -0.06
N SER A 371 -17.34 -12.13 -0.88
CA SER A 371 -17.23 -12.39 -2.34
C SER A 371 -16.46 -13.69 -2.67
N GLN A 372 -16.71 -14.29 -3.85
CA GLN A 372 -15.98 -15.49 -4.33
C GLN A 372 -14.46 -15.34 -4.17
N TYR A 373 -13.93 -14.16 -4.50
CA TYR A 373 -12.50 -13.87 -4.41
C TYR A 373 -11.99 -13.81 -2.97
N GLN A 374 -12.74 -13.18 -2.07
CA GLN A 374 -12.38 -13.15 -0.65
C GLN A 374 -12.41 -14.53 0.00
N SER A 375 -13.45 -15.32 -0.29
CA SER A 375 -13.53 -16.73 0.15
C SER A 375 -12.34 -17.52 -0.39
N TYR A 376 -11.95 -17.30 -1.64
CA TYR A 376 -10.80 -17.97 -2.25
C TYR A 376 -9.46 -17.57 -1.61
N LEU A 377 -9.28 -16.29 -1.27
CA LEU A 377 -8.08 -15.83 -0.55
C LEU A 377 -7.94 -16.44 0.85
N LEU A 378 -9.07 -16.74 1.53
CA LEU A 378 -9.05 -17.47 2.80
C LEU A 378 -8.63 -18.93 2.59
N PHE A 379 -9.24 -19.61 1.61
CA PHE A 379 -8.85 -20.97 1.23
C PHE A 379 -7.36 -21.09 0.94
N LEU A 380 -6.78 -20.17 0.15
CA LEU A 380 -5.35 -20.21 -0.17
C LEU A 380 -4.47 -19.93 1.05
N GLN A 381 -4.88 -19.05 1.97
CA GLN A 381 -4.14 -18.84 3.21
C GLN A 381 -4.12 -20.10 4.07
N ASP A 382 -5.27 -20.75 4.24
CA ASP A 382 -5.38 -21.94 5.06
C ASP A 382 -4.62 -23.12 4.44
N LEU A 383 -4.66 -23.24 3.11
CA LEU A 383 -3.82 -24.18 2.36
C LEU A 383 -2.33 -23.94 2.63
N CYS A 384 -1.84 -22.71 2.46
CA CYS A 384 -0.44 -22.40 2.68
C CYS A 384 -0.02 -22.61 4.14
N ARG A 385 -0.87 -22.29 5.12
CA ARG A 385 -0.62 -22.58 6.54
C ARG A 385 -0.55 -24.08 6.83
N GLY A 386 -1.46 -24.87 6.25
CA GLY A 386 -1.43 -26.33 6.33
C GLY A 386 -0.14 -26.93 5.74
N LEU A 387 0.46 -26.27 4.76
CA LEU A 387 1.78 -26.58 4.19
C LEU A 387 2.96 -25.98 4.99
N ARG A 388 2.72 -25.54 6.23
CA ARG A 388 3.70 -24.98 7.17
C ARG A 388 4.34 -23.67 6.70
N PHE A 389 3.66 -22.88 5.87
CA PHE A 389 4.09 -21.51 5.60
C PHE A 389 3.46 -20.51 6.57
N SER A 390 4.24 -19.51 6.97
CA SER A 390 3.70 -18.24 7.46
C SER A 390 3.22 -17.42 6.26
N VAL A 391 2.00 -16.88 6.34
CA VAL A 391 1.34 -16.24 5.19
C VAL A 391 1.03 -14.78 5.48
N GLN A 392 1.54 -13.90 4.62
CA GLN A 392 1.24 -12.46 4.65
C GLN A 392 0.48 -12.08 3.38
N LEU A 393 -0.57 -11.27 3.54
CA LEU A 393 -1.28 -10.68 2.40
C LEU A 393 -0.77 -9.27 2.12
N ASP A 394 -0.76 -8.91 0.84
CA ASP A 394 -0.56 -7.53 0.41
C ASP A 394 -1.41 -7.19 -0.81
N ARG A 395 -1.71 -5.91 -1.02
CA ARG A 395 -2.43 -5.41 -2.18
C ARG A 395 -1.49 -4.62 -3.09
N LEU A 396 -1.19 -5.21 -4.25
CA LEU A 396 -0.35 -4.62 -5.28
C LEU A 396 -1.01 -3.42 -5.97
N ARG A 397 -0.18 -2.58 -6.58
CA ARG A 397 -0.61 -1.42 -7.38
C ARG A 397 -0.49 -1.68 -8.87
N ILE A 398 -1.29 -2.64 -9.33
CA ILE A 398 -1.36 -3.09 -10.73
C ILE A 398 -2.69 -2.71 -11.39
N PRO A 399 -2.77 -2.68 -12.73
CA PRO A 399 -4.01 -2.44 -13.48
C PRO A 399 -4.93 -3.69 -13.53
N SER A 400 -5.11 -4.37 -12.40
CA SER A 400 -5.96 -5.56 -12.24
C SER A 400 -6.92 -5.42 -11.04
N THR A 401 -8.09 -6.04 -11.15
CA THR A 401 -9.03 -6.19 -10.02
C THR A 401 -8.61 -7.31 -9.07
N LYS A 402 -7.78 -8.24 -9.56
CA LYS A 402 -7.19 -9.37 -8.82
C LYS A 402 -5.76 -9.04 -8.45
N ARG A 403 -5.61 -8.26 -7.38
CA ARG A 403 -4.35 -7.59 -7.01
C ARG A 403 -3.93 -7.85 -5.58
N ILE A 404 -4.51 -8.85 -4.92
CA ILE A 404 -4.07 -9.29 -3.60
C ILE A 404 -3.13 -10.46 -3.81
N CYS A 405 -1.90 -10.35 -3.32
CA CYS A 405 -0.93 -11.43 -3.33
C CYS A 405 -0.78 -12.07 -1.94
N LEU A 406 -0.30 -13.31 -1.93
CA LEU A 406 0.15 -14.04 -0.76
C LEU A 406 1.68 -14.14 -0.82
N ILE A 407 2.34 -13.74 0.25
CA ILE A 407 3.77 -13.93 0.48
C ILE A 407 3.88 -15.01 1.55
N CYS A 408 4.43 -16.16 1.18
CA CYS A 408 4.56 -17.31 2.05
C CYS A 408 6.03 -17.52 2.37
N LYS A 409 6.39 -17.49 3.66
CA LYS A 409 7.73 -17.80 4.16
C LYS A 409 7.67 -19.10 4.95
N PRO A 410 8.77 -19.85 5.10
CA PRO A 410 8.81 -21.01 6.00
C PRO A 410 8.29 -20.62 7.38
N GLY A 411 7.36 -21.39 7.94
CA GLY A 411 6.86 -21.18 9.30
C GLY A 411 7.86 -21.68 10.33
N ASP A 412 7.92 -21.02 11.50
CA ASP A 412 8.73 -21.51 12.62
C ASP A 412 8.18 -22.87 13.08
N ALA A 413 9.04 -23.88 13.14
CA ALA A 413 8.67 -25.24 13.57
C ALA A 413 8.24 -25.31 15.06
N ALA A 414 8.28 -24.21 15.79
CA ALA A 414 7.97 -24.12 17.22
C ALA A 414 6.75 -23.20 17.44
N GLY A 415 5.53 -23.73 17.28
CA GLY A 415 4.34 -22.92 17.56
C GLY A 415 2.98 -23.56 17.37
N ASP A 416 2.89 -24.87 17.08
CA ASP A 416 1.59 -25.52 16.86
C ASP A 416 1.55 -26.88 17.56
N THR A 417 1.62 -26.84 18.90
CA THR A 417 1.10 -27.89 19.78
C THR A 417 -0.08 -27.28 20.53
N GLY A 418 -1.23 -27.23 19.87
CA GLY A 418 -2.40 -26.61 20.48
C GLY A 418 -3.62 -26.69 19.58
N LEU A 419 -4.11 -27.91 19.36
CA LEU A 419 -5.53 -28.25 19.33
C LEU A 419 -5.63 -29.78 19.29
N GLY A 420 -6.24 -30.34 20.34
CA GLY A 420 -6.27 -31.77 20.60
C GLY A 420 -6.97 -32.58 19.51
N GLU A 421 -6.39 -33.73 19.22
CA GLU A 421 -7.08 -34.85 18.61
C GLU A 421 -8.17 -35.33 19.58
N GLU A 422 -9.43 -34.97 19.33
CA GLU A 422 -10.53 -35.85 19.72
C GLU A 422 -10.73 -36.87 18.59
N SER A 423 -10.25 -38.08 18.87
CA SER A 423 -10.60 -39.29 18.14
C SER A 423 -12.06 -39.65 18.44
N PRO A 424 -12.92 -39.92 17.45
CA PRO A 424 -14.18 -40.59 17.73
C PRO A 424 -13.92 -42.09 17.87
N THR A 425 -14.04 -42.58 19.10
CA THR A 425 -14.21 -44.00 19.39
C THR A 425 -15.59 -44.49 18.98
N ALA A 426 -15.59 -45.69 18.39
CA ALA A 426 -16.69 -46.64 18.13
C ALA A 426 -17.69 -46.30 17.02
#